data_AF-A0A525I8Q7-F1
#
_entry.id   AF-A0A525I8Q7-F1
#
_cell.length_a   1.000
_cell.length_b   1.000
_cell.length_c   1.000
_cell.angle_alpha   90.00
_cell.angle_beta   90.00
_cell.angle_gamma   90.00
#
_symmetry.space_group_name_H-M   'P 1'
#
loop_
_entity.id
_entity.type
_entity.pdbx_description
1 polymer ?
#
loop_
_entity_poly.entity_id
_entity_poly.type
_entity_poly.pdbx_seq_one_letter_code
_entity_poly.pdbx_strand_id
1 'polypeptide(L)'
;MIDRSRCPEDRRSVTISSKSSQRVAASALRVLAGLCAGMVLWAPAPAAFAQGRLEAHYEATLAGIPVGKGAWTIDISDDSFSASAFGGTAGLLKAFAGGSGTGASQGRVVNGALVATSYSASTTTSKKTEAIRMVLANGGIKEFAIEPEPPVDPDRIPVTDAHRRGVLDPMTGAMLRVPGTADPLGPEACHTGNAIFDGRMRYELKLDFKRMETVKAEKGYAGPVVVCAIYFVPVAGYIPDRPVIKYLTAQRNMEIAFAPVAGTRVLVPFRMVIPTPLGTAMLEATQFITTPTPPRVAKTN
;
A
#
# COMPACT_ATOMS: atom_id res chain seq x y z
N MET A 1 -73.35 -50.77 5.57
CA MET A 1 -74.22 -49.95 6.43
C MET A 1 -74.63 -48.75 5.57
N ILE A 2 -75.65 -48.94 4.72
CA ILE A 2 -77.02 -48.43 4.88
C ILE A 2 -76.99 -46.89 4.94
N ASP A 3 -77.13 -46.17 3.82
CA ASP A 3 -78.35 -45.89 3.01
C ASP A 3 -79.08 -44.61 3.48
N ARG A 4 -79.63 -43.91 2.48
CA ARG A 4 -80.69 -42.87 2.54
C ARG A 4 -80.21 -41.44 2.87
N SER A 5 -80.67 -40.37 2.23
CA SER A 5 -81.80 -40.20 1.30
C SER A 5 -81.86 -38.74 0.81
N ARG A 6 -81.98 -38.59 -0.52
CA ARG A 6 -82.99 -37.80 -1.27
C ARG A 6 -83.69 -36.62 -0.56
N CYS A 7 -83.73 -35.45 -1.19
CA CYS A 7 -84.86 -35.04 -2.06
C CYS A 7 -84.55 -33.74 -2.85
N PRO A 8 -85.27 -33.46 -3.96
CA PRO A 8 -84.93 -32.48 -5.00
C PRO A 8 -85.96 -31.32 -5.13
N GLU A 9 -85.99 -30.67 -6.30
CA GLU A 9 -86.86 -29.56 -6.78
C GLU A 9 -86.36 -28.15 -6.41
N ASP A 10 -86.42 -27.10 -7.23
CA ASP A 10 -87.26 -26.75 -8.38
C ASP A 10 -86.49 -25.64 -9.15
N ARG A 11 -86.18 -25.81 -10.46
CA ARG A 11 -86.83 -25.14 -11.61
C ARG A 11 -86.69 -23.61 -11.73
N ARG A 12 -86.40 -23.25 -12.98
CA ARG A 12 -86.85 -22.09 -13.78
C ARG A 12 -85.95 -20.87 -13.89
N SER A 13 -85.38 -20.80 -15.10
CA SER A 13 -85.32 -19.68 -16.04
C SER A 13 -84.71 -18.36 -15.58
N VAL A 14 -83.78 -17.84 -16.38
CA VAL A 14 -83.96 -16.58 -17.13
C VAL A 14 -82.85 -16.48 -18.18
N THR A 15 -83.26 -16.11 -19.39
CA THR A 15 -82.46 -15.82 -20.57
C THR A 15 -81.96 -14.37 -20.51
N ILE A 16 -80.67 -14.08 -20.69
CA ILE A 16 -80.22 -12.80 -21.27
C ILE A 16 -79.00 -13.01 -22.17
N SER A 17 -79.16 -12.59 -23.42
CA SER A 17 -78.16 -12.50 -24.47
C SER A 17 -77.37 -11.20 -24.34
N SER A 18 -76.05 -11.26 -24.49
CA SER A 18 -75.24 -10.11 -24.94
C SER A 18 -74.10 -10.63 -25.82
N LYS A 19 -74.03 -10.10 -27.04
CA LYS A 19 -73.14 -10.50 -28.13
C LYS A 19 -71.81 -9.73 -28.07
N SER A 20 -70.83 -10.36 -28.71
CA SER A 20 -69.80 -9.73 -29.57
C SER A 20 -68.62 -9.07 -28.82
N SER A 21 -67.35 -9.36 -29.12
CA SER A 21 -66.79 -9.68 -30.44
C SER A 21 -65.38 -10.28 -30.31
N GLN A 22 -65.09 -11.26 -31.19
CA GLN A 22 -63.92 -11.31 -32.10
C GLN A 22 -62.50 -11.21 -31.46
N ARG A 23 -61.52 -12.09 -31.67
CA ARG A 23 -61.07 -12.89 -32.85
C ARG A 23 -60.20 -14.05 -32.31
N VAL A 24 -60.39 -15.31 -32.74
CA VAL A 24 -59.61 -16.03 -33.80
C VAL A 24 -58.10 -15.90 -33.56
N ALA A 25 -57.25 -16.93 -33.48
CA ALA A 25 -57.31 -18.37 -33.60
C ALA A 25 -55.91 -18.85 -33.11
N ALA A 26 -55.85 -19.91 -32.32
CA ALA A 26 -55.46 -21.26 -32.77
C ALA A 26 -53.95 -21.46 -33.03
N SER A 27 -53.49 -22.53 -32.38
CA SER A 27 -52.58 -23.53 -32.92
C SER A 27 -51.08 -23.25 -32.86
N ALA A 28 -50.51 -23.82 -31.80
CA ALA A 28 -49.21 -24.45 -31.82
C ALA A 28 -49.02 -25.34 -33.07
N LEU A 29 -47.88 -25.20 -33.75
CA LEU A 29 -46.74 -26.13 -33.65
C LEU A 29 -45.75 -25.82 -34.79
N ARG A 30 -44.46 -25.94 -34.46
CA ARG A 30 -43.26 -25.94 -35.33
C ARG A 30 -42.65 -24.57 -35.60
N VAL A 31 -41.57 -24.25 -34.88
CA VAL A 31 -40.24 -24.06 -35.47
C VAL A 31 -39.18 -24.36 -34.40
N LEU A 32 -38.36 -25.36 -34.66
CA LEU A 32 -37.20 -25.82 -33.88
C LEU A 32 -35.97 -24.97 -34.28
N ALA A 33 -36.04 -23.66 -34.09
CA ALA A 33 -34.93 -22.76 -34.38
C ALA A 33 -34.86 -21.62 -33.37
N GLY A 34 -33.71 -21.50 -32.69
CA GLY A 34 -33.33 -20.29 -31.98
C GLY A 34 -33.52 -20.32 -30.47
N LEU A 35 -32.56 -20.91 -29.75
CA LEU A 35 -32.26 -20.55 -28.36
C LEU A 35 -30.78 -20.89 -28.03
N CYS A 36 -29.86 -20.35 -28.82
CA CYS A 36 -28.46 -20.14 -28.39
C CYS A 36 -28.20 -18.64 -28.20
N ALA A 37 -29.13 -17.94 -27.56
CA ALA A 37 -29.00 -16.53 -27.24
C ALA A 37 -28.25 -16.36 -25.91
N GLY A 38 -26.95 -16.09 -26.03
CA GLY A 38 -26.25 -15.10 -25.19
C GLY A 38 -26.09 -15.43 -23.71
N MET A 39 -25.31 -16.45 -23.39
CA MET A 39 -24.64 -16.49 -22.09
C MET A 39 -23.38 -15.63 -22.19
N VAL A 40 -23.54 -14.30 -22.11
CA VAL A 40 -22.41 -13.38 -21.95
C VAL A 40 -21.84 -13.64 -20.57
N LEU A 41 -20.77 -14.43 -20.52
CA LEU A 41 -19.92 -14.55 -19.35
C LEU A 41 -19.40 -13.14 -19.03
N TRP A 42 -19.97 -12.49 -18.03
CA TRP A 42 -19.34 -11.40 -17.31
C TRP A 42 -18.09 -11.98 -16.63
N ALA A 43 -17.00 -12.12 -17.38
CA ALA A 43 -15.70 -12.25 -16.78
C ALA A 43 -15.42 -10.92 -16.06
N PRO A 44 -15.15 -10.91 -14.75
CA PRO A 44 -14.70 -9.69 -14.09
C PRO A 44 -13.44 -9.24 -14.82
N ALA A 45 -13.48 -8.03 -15.39
CA ALA A 45 -12.28 -7.44 -15.96
C ALA A 45 -11.20 -7.44 -14.86
N PRO A 46 -9.96 -7.89 -15.16
CA PRO A 46 -8.89 -7.77 -14.19
C PRO A 46 -8.83 -6.31 -13.75
N ALA A 47 -8.76 -6.07 -12.45
CA ALA A 47 -8.49 -4.73 -11.93
C ALA A 47 -7.17 -4.29 -12.55
N ALA A 48 -7.24 -3.44 -13.58
CA ALA A 48 -6.07 -2.90 -14.22
C ALA A 48 -5.41 -1.97 -13.20
N PHE A 49 -4.35 -2.46 -12.55
CA PHE A 49 -3.42 -1.57 -11.87
C PHE A 49 -2.76 -0.76 -12.97
N ALA A 50 -3.06 0.54 -13.03
CA ALA A 50 -2.30 1.38 -13.93
C ALA A 50 -0.89 1.54 -13.35
N GLN A 51 0.05 1.74 -14.25
CA GLN A 51 1.41 2.05 -13.90
C GLN A 51 1.43 3.45 -13.27
N GLY A 52 2.39 3.74 -12.41
CA GLY A 52 2.48 5.02 -11.73
C GLY A 52 3.91 5.40 -11.40
N ARG A 53 4.18 6.68 -11.45
CA ARG A 53 5.45 7.27 -11.05
C ARG A 53 5.23 8.28 -9.94
N LEU A 54 6.17 8.33 -9.01
CA LEU A 54 6.30 9.38 -8.01
C LEU A 54 7.68 10.01 -8.11
N GLU A 55 7.71 11.34 -8.11
CA GLU A 55 8.90 12.15 -7.87
C GLU A 55 8.61 13.09 -6.70
N ALA A 56 9.28 12.86 -5.57
CA ALA A 56 9.09 13.62 -4.35
C ALA A 56 10.39 14.26 -3.87
N HIS A 57 10.29 15.47 -3.34
CA HIS A 57 11.34 16.15 -2.60
C HIS A 57 10.87 16.39 -1.17
N TYR A 58 11.76 16.16 -0.21
CA TYR A 58 11.45 16.27 1.21
C TYR A 58 12.37 17.26 1.90
N GLU A 59 11.83 17.91 2.92
CA GLU A 59 12.59 18.66 3.92
C GLU A 59 12.43 18.00 5.29
N ALA A 60 13.57 17.82 5.97
CA ALA A 60 13.62 17.36 7.34
C ALA A 60 13.86 18.55 8.27
N THR A 61 13.08 18.66 9.34
CA THR A 61 13.22 19.70 10.36
C THR A 61 13.30 19.09 11.76
N LEU A 62 13.95 19.80 12.68
CA LEU A 62 13.95 19.52 14.12
C LEU A 62 13.59 20.81 14.85
N ALA A 63 12.53 20.78 15.65
CA ALA A 63 11.97 21.97 16.30
C ALA A 63 11.68 23.12 15.31
N GLY A 64 11.27 22.77 14.08
CA GLY A 64 11.01 23.72 13.00
C GLY A 64 12.25 24.25 12.28
N ILE A 65 13.46 23.87 12.69
CA ILE A 65 14.71 24.26 12.03
C ILE A 65 15.05 23.23 10.95
N PRO A 66 15.25 23.63 9.68
CA PRO A 66 15.66 22.71 8.63
C PRO A 66 17.02 22.08 8.90
N VAL A 67 17.08 20.75 8.86
CA VAL A 67 18.29 19.95 9.15
C VAL A 67 18.76 19.13 7.96
N GLY A 68 17.88 18.86 6.99
CA GLY A 68 18.21 18.03 5.84
C GLY A 68 17.21 18.13 4.71
N LYS A 69 17.63 17.66 3.53
CA LYS A 69 16.77 17.53 2.35
C LYS A 69 17.02 16.20 1.69
N GLY A 70 16.03 15.72 0.95
CA GLY A 70 16.16 14.52 0.14
C GLY A 70 15.18 14.48 -1.00
N ALA A 71 15.36 13.50 -1.87
CA ALA A 71 14.39 13.17 -2.90
C ALA A 71 14.15 11.67 -2.92
N TRP A 72 12.96 11.29 -3.37
CA TRP A 72 12.55 9.91 -3.55
C TRP A 72 11.80 9.79 -4.88
N THR A 73 12.32 8.91 -5.74
CA THR A 73 11.68 8.52 -7.00
C THR A 73 11.19 7.09 -6.89
N ILE A 74 9.98 6.83 -7.37
CA ILE A 74 9.37 5.50 -7.40
C ILE A 74 8.75 5.31 -8.78
N ASP A 75 9.05 4.19 -9.42
CA ASP A 75 8.41 3.74 -10.66
C ASP A 75 7.73 2.39 -10.40
N ILE A 76 6.43 2.33 -10.69
CA ILE A 76 5.63 1.10 -10.58
C ILE A 76 5.07 0.82 -11.97
N SER A 77 5.53 -0.26 -12.59
CA SER A 77 5.04 -0.75 -13.88
C SER A 77 4.14 -1.98 -13.69
N ASP A 78 3.76 -2.64 -14.78
CA ASP A 78 2.86 -3.80 -14.72
C ASP A 78 3.50 -5.01 -14.00
N ASP A 79 4.81 -5.21 -14.15
CA ASP A 79 5.52 -6.41 -13.69
C ASP A 79 6.76 -6.13 -12.84
N SER A 80 7.18 -4.87 -12.74
CA SER A 80 8.39 -4.44 -12.02
C SER A 80 8.20 -3.09 -11.32
N PHE A 81 8.97 -2.88 -10.26
CA PHE A 81 9.07 -1.59 -9.59
C PHE A 81 10.51 -1.24 -9.27
N SER A 82 10.78 0.05 -9.16
CA SER A 82 12.01 0.60 -8.61
C SER A 82 11.69 1.75 -7.66
N ALA A 83 12.53 1.93 -6.66
CA ALA A 83 12.47 3.04 -5.74
C ALA A 83 13.90 3.48 -5.43
N SER A 84 14.20 4.76 -5.58
CA SER A 84 15.53 5.33 -5.30
C SER A 84 15.40 6.61 -4.50
N ALA A 85 16.16 6.72 -3.42
CA ALA A 85 16.19 7.88 -2.57
C ALA A 85 17.63 8.39 -2.39
N PHE A 86 17.77 9.69 -2.24
CA PHE A 86 19.00 10.31 -1.76
C PHE A 86 18.65 11.42 -0.79
N GLY A 87 19.57 11.72 0.12
CA GLY A 87 19.38 12.82 1.05
C GLY A 87 20.68 13.23 1.73
N GLY A 88 20.61 14.33 2.46
CA GLY A 88 21.73 14.80 3.24
C GLY A 88 21.40 16.01 4.10
N THR A 89 22.34 16.34 4.97
CA THR A 89 22.27 17.49 5.87
C THR A 89 22.24 18.80 5.07
N ALA A 90 21.42 19.74 5.50
CA ALA A 90 21.23 21.03 4.86
C ALA A 90 21.40 22.18 5.85
N GLY A 91 21.38 23.42 5.35
CA GLY A 91 21.43 24.63 6.16
C GLY A 91 22.71 24.75 6.99
N LEU A 92 22.59 25.39 8.16
CA LEU A 92 23.71 25.63 9.08
C LEU A 92 24.35 24.33 9.56
N LEU A 93 23.56 23.24 9.73
CA LEU A 93 24.10 21.96 10.17
C LEU A 93 25.08 21.33 9.18
N LYS A 94 24.94 21.60 7.88
CA LYS A 94 25.90 21.12 6.87
C LYS A 94 27.32 21.66 7.13
N ALA A 95 27.46 22.86 7.68
CA ALA A 95 28.75 23.47 7.97
C ALA A 95 29.48 22.84 9.17
N PHE A 96 28.74 22.21 10.10
CA PHE A 96 29.27 21.67 11.35
C PHE A 96 29.31 20.13 11.39
N ALA A 97 28.33 19.48 10.79
CA ALA A 97 28.17 18.02 10.82
C ALA A 97 27.51 17.54 9.53
N GLY A 98 28.31 17.43 8.47
CA GLY A 98 27.86 16.96 7.16
C GLY A 98 27.60 15.45 7.11
N GLY A 99 26.49 15.07 6.48
CA GLY A 99 26.20 13.68 6.13
C GLY A 99 25.31 13.59 4.90
N SER A 100 25.43 12.50 4.16
CA SER A 100 24.58 12.16 3.02
C SER A 100 24.27 10.67 3.01
N GLY A 101 23.27 10.29 2.25
CA GLY A 101 22.98 8.89 2.02
C GLY A 101 22.14 8.64 0.79
N THR A 102 22.12 7.39 0.38
CA THR A 102 21.31 6.87 -0.73
C THR A 102 20.61 5.60 -0.27
N GLY A 103 19.49 5.29 -0.93
CA GLY A 103 18.75 4.05 -0.78
C GLY A 103 18.18 3.65 -2.13
N ALA A 104 18.14 2.37 -2.41
CA ALA A 104 17.44 1.83 -3.58
C ALA A 104 16.81 0.48 -3.26
N SER A 105 15.59 0.28 -3.75
CA SER A 105 14.92 -1.02 -3.78
C SER A 105 14.38 -1.28 -5.18
N GLN A 106 14.48 -2.53 -5.64
CA GLN A 106 13.98 -2.95 -6.94
C GLN A 106 13.37 -4.34 -6.81
N GLY A 107 12.38 -4.62 -7.65
CA GLY A 107 11.77 -5.94 -7.68
C GLY A 107 10.60 -6.04 -8.65
N ARG A 108 9.72 -6.99 -8.37
CA ARG A 108 8.57 -7.33 -9.21
C ARG A 108 7.28 -6.77 -8.66
N VAL A 109 6.32 -6.54 -9.55
CA VAL A 109 4.91 -6.33 -9.18
C VAL A 109 4.19 -7.66 -9.41
N VAL A 110 3.61 -8.22 -8.34
CA VAL A 110 2.87 -9.49 -8.39
C VAL A 110 1.50 -9.26 -7.78
N ASN A 111 0.44 -9.33 -8.59
CA ASN A 111 -0.93 -9.03 -8.16
C ASN A 111 -1.07 -7.64 -7.49
N GLY A 112 -0.31 -6.66 -8.01
CA GLY A 112 -0.23 -5.30 -7.47
C GLY A 112 0.56 -5.18 -6.17
N ALA A 113 1.19 -6.24 -5.66
CA ALA A 113 2.09 -6.19 -4.51
C ALA A 113 3.54 -5.97 -4.98
N LEU A 114 4.27 -5.11 -4.26
CA LEU A 114 5.68 -4.83 -4.51
C LEU A 114 6.52 -5.92 -3.84
N VAL A 115 7.15 -6.76 -4.64
CA VAL A 115 7.98 -7.88 -4.17
C VAL A 115 9.44 -7.57 -4.49
N ALA A 116 10.14 -6.99 -3.53
CA ALA A 116 11.55 -6.63 -3.67
C ALA A 116 12.43 -7.86 -3.91
N THR A 117 13.42 -7.70 -4.78
CA THR A 117 14.48 -8.69 -5.06
C THR A 117 15.85 -8.20 -4.64
N SER A 118 16.04 -6.89 -4.52
CA SER A 118 17.29 -6.28 -4.09
C SER A 118 17.04 -4.98 -3.35
N TYR A 119 17.85 -4.73 -2.32
CA TYR A 119 17.92 -3.45 -1.64
C TYR A 119 19.38 -3.06 -1.41
N SER A 120 19.65 -1.76 -1.50
CA SER A 120 20.94 -1.20 -1.12
C SER A 120 20.77 0.15 -0.46
N ALA A 121 21.64 0.47 0.49
CA ALA A 121 21.75 1.80 1.06
C ALA A 121 23.21 2.16 1.31
N SER A 122 23.51 3.45 1.30
CA SER A 122 24.81 3.97 1.71
C SER A 122 24.61 5.21 2.54
N THR A 123 25.36 5.37 3.63
CA THR A 123 25.40 6.58 4.43
C THR A 123 26.85 7.02 4.57
N THR A 124 27.13 8.27 4.26
CA THR A 124 28.45 8.89 4.39
C THR A 124 28.37 10.04 5.37
N THR A 125 29.32 10.06 6.29
CA THR A 125 29.55 11.17 7.24
C THR A 125 30.99 11.62 7.10
N SER A 126 31.39 12.69 7.80
CA SER A 126 32.80 13.12 7.83
C SER A 126 33.77 12.05 8.38
N LYS A 127 33.27 11.07 9.16
CA LYS A 127 34.10 10.06 9.83
C LYS A 127 34.13 8.71 9.13
N LYS A 128 33.02 8.33 8.49
CA LYS A 128 32.86 7.00 7.90
C LYS A 128 31.79 6.96 6.82
N THR A 129 31.94 6.00 5.92
CA THR A 129 30.89 5.54 5.01
C THR A 129 30.48 4.14 5.43
N GLU A 130 29.18 3.88 5.42
CA GLU A 130 28.60 2.55 5.67
C GLU A 130 27.65 2.22 4.52
N ALA A 131 27.79 1.03 3.94
CA ALA A 131 26.93 0.51 2.90
C ALA A 131 26.21 -0.76 3.37
N ILE A 132 24.96 -0.91 2.95
CA ILE A 132 24.13 -2.10 3.21
C ILE A 132 23.68 -2.63 1.85
N ARG A 133 23.74 -3.95 1.68
CA ARG A 133 23.18 -4.63 0.50
C ARG A 133 22.36 -5.82 0.97
N MET A 134 21.23 -6.07 0.32
CA MET A 134 20.38 -7.23 0.59
C MET A 134 19.89 -7.83 -0.73
N VAL A 135 19.87 -9.16 -0.78
CA VAL A 135 19.21 -9.95 -1.82
C VAL A 135 17.98 -10.60 -1.20
N LEU A 136 16.82 -10.37 -1.82
CA LEU A 136 15.53 -10.84 -1.35
C LEU A 136 14.95 -11.86 -2.33
N ALA A 137 14.33 -12.91 -1.81
CA ALA A 137 13.58 -13.86 -2.62
C ALA A 137 12.44 -14.47 -1.81
N ASN A 138 11.29 -14.64 -2.44
CA ASN A 138 10.10 -15.27 -1.85
C ASN A 138 9.68 -14.64 -0.49
N GLY A 139 9.77 -13.30 -0.39
CA GLY A 139 9.39 -12.58 0.83
C GLY A 139 10.36 -12.75 2.00
N GLY A 140 11.62 -13.14 1.76
CA GLY A 140 12.66 -13.21 2.79
C GLY A 140 14.03 -12.77 2.29
N ILE A 141 14.94 -12.53 3.24
CA ILE A 141 16.32 -12.13 2.98
C ILE A 141 17.17 -13.37 2.75
N LYS A 142 17.77 -13.48 1.57
CA LYS A 142 18.71 -14.56 1.22
C LYS A 142 20.12 -14.22 1.63
N GLU A 143 20.55 -13.02 1.28
CA GLU A 143 21.88 -12.52 1.55
C GLU A 143 21.79 -11.08 2.03
N PHE A 144 22.67 -10.69 2.94
CA PHE A 144 22.86 -9.29 3.29
C PHE A 144 24.30 -9.06 3.76
N ALA A 145 24.78 -7.85 3.56
CA ALA A 145 26.08 -7.40 4.03
C ALA A 145 26.01 -5.95 4.50
N ILE A 146 26.83 -5.63 5.49
CA ILE A 146 27.06 -4.27 5.95
C ILE A 146 28.57 -4.01 5.86
N GLU A 147 28.97 -2.94 5.20
CA GLU A 147 30.37 -2.59 4.95
C GLU A 147 30.66 -1.18 5.45
N PRO A 148 31.66 -0.96 6.34
CA PRO A 148 32.45 -2.00 7.00
C PRO A 148 31.60 -2.84 7.95
N GLU A 149 32.04 -4.07 8.20
CA GLU A 149 31.35 -4.98 9.12
C GLU A 149 31.23 -4.34 10.51
N PRO A 150 30.01 -4.20 11.06
CA PRO A 150 29.83 -3.61 12.37
C PRO A 150 30.49 -4.47 13.44
N PRO A 151 31.06 -3.85 14.50
CA PRO A 151 31.60 -4.62 15.61
C PRO A 151 30.50 -5.48 16.24
N VAL A 152 30.89 -6.70 16.61
CA VAL A 152 30.05 -7.60 17.41
C VAL A 152 29.85 -6.96 18.78
N ASP A 153 28.61 -7.00 19.25
CA ASP A 153 28.22 -6.44 20.53
C ASP A 153 27.40 -7.51 21.28
N PRO A 154 27.84 -7.95 22.48
CA PRO A 154 27.20 -9.04 23.21
C PRO A 154 25.78 -8.69 23.67
N ASP A 155 25.47 -7.41 23.83
CA ASP A 155 24.14 -6.96 24.26
C ASP A 155 23.14 -6.88 23.10
N ARG A 156 23.60 -7.15 21.88
CA ARG A 156 22.75 -7.16 20.69
C ARG A 156 21.97 -8.46 20.63
N ILE A 157 20.65 -8.34 20.55
CA ILE A 157 19.76 -9.48 20.32
C ILE A 157 20.11 -10.11 18.95
N PRO A 158 20.48 -11.40 18.88
CA PRO A 158 20.88 -12.03 17.63
C PRO A 158 19.75 -12.07 16.59
N VAL A 159 20.11 -11.90 15.31
CA VAL A 159 19.20 -12.12 14.18
C VAL A 159 19.27 -13.59 13.78
N THR A 160 18.12 -14.27 13.75
CA THR A 160 18.00 -15.66 13.32
C THR A 160 17.45 -15.76 11.89
N ASP A 161 17.52 -16.93 11.29
CA ASP A 161 16.91 -17.19 9.98
C ASP A 161 15.40 -16.96 9.96
N ALA A 162 14.73 -17.22 11.08
CA ALA A 162 13.29 -16.99 11.20
C ALA A 162 12.96 -15.50 11.11
N HIS A 163 13.78 -14.62 11.70
CA HIS A 163 13.58 -13.17 11.67
C HIS A 163 13.74 -12.55 10.27
N ARG A 164 14.31 -13.31 9.32
CA ARG A 164 14.57 -12.88 7.94
C ARG A 164 13.50 -13.33 6.94
N ARG A 165 12.42 -13.97 7.38
CA ARG A 165 11.32 -14.47 6.53
C ARG A 165 10.06 -13.64 6.72
N GLY A 166 9.28 -13.47 5.66
CA GLY A 166 8.05 -12.65 5.69
C GLY A 166 8.34 -11.18 5.97
N VAL A 167 9.44 -10.65 5.43
CA VAL A 167 9.91 -9.28 5.68
C VAL A 167 10.05 -8.49 4.38
N LEU A 168 9.92 -7.18 4.52
CA LEU A 168 10.20 -6.19 3.49
C LEU A 168 11.54 -5.52 3.74
N ASP A 169 12.15 -5.00 2.68
CA ASP A 169 13.22 -4.01 2.83
C ASP A 169 12.64 -2.65 3.31
N PRO A 170 13.47 -1.73 3.84
CA PRO A 170 13.00 -0.46 4.39
C PRO A 170 12.21 0.42 3.40
N MET A 171 12.55 0.44 2.11
CA MET A 171 11.85 1.29 1.14
C MET A 171 10.51 0.68 0.77
N THR A 172 10.47 -0.64 0.53
CA THR A 172 9.21 -1.33 0.26
C THR A 172 8.28 -1.27 1.48
N GLY A 173 8.82 -1.45 2.69
CA GLY A 173 8.07 -1.37 3.94
C GLY A 173 7.63 0.04 4.33
N ALA A 174 8.14 1.09 3.69
CA ALA A 174 7.64 2.45 3.85
C ALA A 174 6.43 2.76 2.95
N MET A 175 6.15 1.91 1.96
CA MET A 175 5.00 2.04 1.07
C MET A 175 3.84 1.16 1.56
N LEU A 176 2.61 1.64 1.38
CA LEU A 176 1.40 0.88 1.71
C LEU A 176 0.67 0.45 0.45
N ARG A 177 0.59 -0.86 0.23
CA ARG A 177 -0.26 -1.42 -0.83
C ARG A 177 -1.64 -1.71 -0.25
N VAL A 178 -2.67 -1.03 -0.76
CA VAL A 178 -4.05 -1.22 -0.29
C VAL A 178 -4.77 -2.26 -1.17
N PRO A 179 -5.24 -3.39 -0.61
CA PRO A 179 -6.01 -4.39 -1.37
C PRO A 179 -7.35 -3.88 -1.90
N GLY A 180 -7.98 -4.70 -2.75
CA GLY A 180 -9.33 -4.48 -3.25
C GLY A 180 -9.44 -3.47 -4.39
N THR A 181 -10.63 -2.91 -4.57
CA THR A 181 -10.98 -1.98 -5.66
C THR A 181 -11.55 -0.65 -5.16
N ALA A 182 -11.89 -0.54 -3.87
CA ALA A 182 -12.35 0.70 -3.23
C ALA A 182 -11.26 1.78 -3.23
N ASP A 183 -11.58 3.03 -2.90
CA ASP A 183 -10.57 4.08 -2.75
C ASP A 183 -9.43 3.61 -1.82
N PRO A 184 -8.15 3.63 -2.26
CA PRO A 184 -7.05 3.25 -1.40
C PRO A 184 -6.86 4.21 -0.21
N LEU A 185 -7.38 5.44 -0.29
CA LEU A 185 -7.36 6.40 0.81
C LEU A 185 -8.54 6.18 1.76
N GLY A 186 -8.31 5.41 2.82
CA GLY A 186 -9.28 5.21 3.89
C GLY A 186 -8.67 4.53 5.11
N PRO A 187 -9.46 4.32 6.18
CA PRO A 187 -8.98 3.73 7.43
C PRO A 187 -8.25 2.38 7.26
N GLU A 188 -8.74 1.55 6.33
CA GLU A 188 -8.15 0.25 6.01
C GLU A 188 -6.69 0.32 5.58
N ALA A 189 -6.22 1.46 5.05
CA ALA A 189 -4.81 1.65 4.71
C ALA A 189 -3.90 1.54 5.95
N CYS A 190 -4.40 1.95 7.13
CA CYS A 190 -3.65 1.91 8.38
C CYS A 190 -3.79 0.58 9.14
N HIS A 191 -4.57 -0.39 8.66
CA HIS A 191 -4.77 -1.67 9.38
C HIS A 191 -3.59 -2.63 9.20
N THR A 192 -2.75 -2.43 8.18
CA THR A 192 -1.63 -3.33 7.88
C THR A 192 -0.34 -2.78 8.49
N GLY A 193 0.31 -3.58 9.34
CA GLY A 193 1.67 -3.32 9.78
C GLY A 193 2.70 -3.96 8.85
N ASN A 194 3.90 -3.39 8.78
CA ASN A 194 4.99 -3.92 7.95
C ASN A 194 6.08 -4.54 8.81
N ALA A 195 6.40 -5.80 8.52
CA ALA A 195 7.56 -6.49 9.03
C ALA A 195 8.79 -6.11 8.19
N ILE A 196 9.78 -5.46 8.79
CA ILE A 196 10.94 -4.93 8.06
C ILE A 196 12.24 -5.50 8.61
N PHE A 197 13.13 -5.92 7.72
CA PHE A 197 14.53 -6.16 8.03
C PHE A 197 15.39 -5.17 7.26
N ASP A 198 16.22 -4.39 7.94
CA ASP A 198 16.99 -3.29 7.35
C ASP A 198 18.47 -3.64 7.05
N GLY A 199 18.82 -4.93 7.13
CA GLY A 199 20.20 -5.40 7.06
C GLY A 199 20.85 -5.57 8.44
N ARG A 200 20.37 -4.85 9.45
CA ARG A 200 20.92 -4.88 10.81
C ARG A 200 19.92 -5.41 11.82
N MET A 201 18.66 -5.03 11.70
CA MET A 201 17.63 -5.31 12.67
C MET A 201 16.29 -5.67 12.02
N ARG A 202 15.53 -6.52 12.71
CA ARG A 202 14.14 -6.86 12.41
C ARG A 202 13.23 -6.07 13.33
N TYR A 203 12.24 -5.39 12.78
CA TYR A 203 11.24 -4.62 13.53
C TYR A 203 9.91 -4.53 12.79
N GLU A 204 8.82 -4.39 13.53
CA GLU A 204 7.48 -4.15 12.98
C GLU A 204 7.15 -2.67 13.08
N LEU A 205 6.58 -2.14 12.00
CA LEU A 205 5.89 -0.86 12.01
C LEU A 205 4.40 -1.17 12.05
N LYS A 206 3.77 -0.98 13.21
CA LYS A 206 2.32 -1.13 13.35
C LYS A 206 1.67 0.21 13.09
N LEU A 207 0.57 0.18 12.36
CA LEU A 207 -0.19 1.37 12.02
C LEU A 207 -1.57 1.30 12.68
N ASP A 208 -2.14 2.47 12.95
CA ASP A 208 -3.53 2.60 13.37
C ASP A 208 -4.12 3.88 12.78
N PHE A 209 -5.37 3.84 12.33
CA PHE A 209 -5.98 5.01 11.70
C PHE A 209 -6.20 6.12 12.72
N LYS A 210 -5.76 7.34 12.41
CA LYS A 210 -6.05 8.52 13.24
C LYS A 210 -7.13 9.40 12.64
N ARG A 211 -6.94 9.79 11.38
CA ARG A 211 -7.82 10.76 10.69
C ARG A 211 -7.55 10.80 9.20
N MET A 212 -8.49 11.37 8.47
CA MET A 212 -8.23 11.95 7.15
C MET A 212 -7.78 13.40 7.34
N GLU A 213 -6.88 13.86 6.49
CA GLU A 213 -6.40 15.25 6.45
C GLU A 213 -6.26 15.69 4.99
N THR A 214 -6.22 16.98 4.72
CA THR A 214 -5.84 17.50 3.40
C THR A 214 -4.48 18.16 3.50
N VAL A 215 -3.58 17.82 2.57
CA VAL A 215 -2.24 18.41 2.48
C VAL A 215 -2.06 19.10 1.14
N LYS A 216 -1.04 19.94 1.07
CA LYS A 216 -0.63 20.59 -0.18
C LYS A 216 0.88 20.72 -0.19
N ALA A 217 1.53 20.09 -1.17
CA ALA A 217 2.92 20.34 -1.47
C ALA A 217 3.07 21.70 -2.19
N GLU A 218 4.27 22.28 -2.16
CA GLU A 218 4.58 23.49 -2.95
C GLU A 218 4.42 23.21 -4.45
N LYS A 219 4.72 21.96 -4.85
CA LYS A 219 4.55 21.47 -6.23
C LYS A 219 3.99 20.04 -6.25
N GLY A 220 3.01 19.81 -7.13
CA GLY A 220 2.41 18.49 -7.34
C GLY A 220 1.15 18.30 -6.51
N TYR A 221 1.16 17.31 -5.62
CA TYR A 221 -0.02 16.81 -4.92
C TYR A 221 -0.63 17.86 -3.97
N ALA A 222 -1.95 18.02 -4.11
CA ALA A 222 -2.79 18.75 -3.19
C ALA A 222 -4.10 17.99 -3.07
N GLY A 223 -4.40 17.46 -1.87
CA GLY A 223 -5.51 16.53 -1.74
C GLY A 223 -5.52 15.78 -0.41
N PRO A 224 -6.46 14.82 -0.28
CA PRO A 224 -6.65 14.06 0.94
C PRO A 224 -5.51 13.08 1.20
N VAL A 225 -5.13 12.93 2.46
CA VAL A 225 -4.21 11.91 2.96
C VAL A 225 -4.88 11.14 4.08
N VAL A 226 -4.46 9.88 4.22
CA VAL A 226 -4.77 9.11 5.42
C VAL A 226 -3.62 9.29 6.42
N VAL A 227 -3.95 9.68 7.65
CA VAL A 227 -2.97 9.81 8.73
C VAL A 227 -3.08 8.59 9.63
N CYS A 228 -1.99 7.86 9.75
CA CYS A 228 -1.84 6.73 10.66
C CYS A 228 -0.98 7.13 11.86
N ALA A 229 -1.33 6.63 13.05
CA ALA A 229 -0.37 6.47 14.13
C ALA A 229 0.63 5.40 13.70
N ILE A 230 1.90 5.55 14.10
CA ILE A 230 2.92 4.55 13.85
C ILE A 230 3.60 4.12 15.15
N TYR A 231 3.74 2.81 15.33
CA TYR A 231 4.38 2.20 16.49
C TYR A 231 5.54 1.34 16.05
N PHE A 232 6.70 1.60 16.64
CA PHE A 232 7.92 0.85 16.40
C PHE A 232 8.05 -0.30 17.40
N VAL A 233 8.08 -1.53 16.89
CA VAL A 233 8.22 -2.75 17.70
C VAL A 233 9.49 -3.48 17.27
N PRO A 234 10.63 -3.28 17.95
CA PRO A 234 11.86 -3.97 17.61
C PRO A 234 11.79 -5.45 18.00
N VAL A 235 12.37 -6.33 17.19
CA VAL A 235 12.29 -7.80 17.37
C VAL A 235 13.69 -8.41 17.54
N ALA A 236 14.64 -8.06 16.69
CA ALA A 236 16.01 -8.60 16.74
C ALA A 236 17.03 -7.67 16.08
N GLY A 237 18.32 -7.88 16.35
CA GLY A 237 19.44 -7.14 15.75
C GLY A 237 19.74 -5.78 16.39
N TYR A 238 19.03 -5.44 17.46
CA TYR A 238 19.17 -4.20 18.21
C TYR A 238 19.70 -4.44 19.62
N ILE A 239 20.19 -3.38 20.26
CA ILE A 239 20.62 -3.38 21.66
C ILE A 239 19.52 -2.68 22.48
N PRO A 240 18.87 -3.38 23.44
CA PRO A 240 17.73 -2.85 24.18
C PRO A 240 18.01 -1.55 24.93
N ASP A 241 19.23 -1.40 25.46
CA ASP A 241 19.59 -0.23 26.27
C ASP A 241 19.99 1.00 25.48
N ARG A 242 20.07 0.92 24.14
CA ARG A 242 20.34 2.11 23.31
C ARG A 242 19.20 3.13 23.49
N PRO A 243 19.51 4.40 23.84
CA PRO A 243 18.49 5.41 24.12
C PRO A 243 17.46 5.58 23.01
N VAL A 244 17.89 5.54 21.74
CA VAL A 244 16.99 5.65 20.58
C VAL A 244 15.97 4.50 20.51
N ILE A 245 16.37 3.27 20.86
CA ILE A 245 15.47 2.11 20.87
C ILE A 245 14.42 2.27 21.97
N LYS A 246 14.85 2.58 23.19
CA LYS A 246 13.94 2.82 24.32
C LYS A 246 12.94 3.92 24.00
N TYR A 247 13.43 5.01 23.42
CA TYR A 247 12.60 6.16 23.06
C TYR A 247 11.54 5.81 22.02
N LEU A 248 11.95 5.25 20.87
CA LEU A 248 11.02 4.92 19.78
C LEU A 248 10.01 3.84 20.20
N THR A 249 10.42 2.88 21.02
CA THR A 249 9.53 1.82 21.54
C THR A 249 8.48 2.37 22.51
N ALA A 250 8.83 3.38 23.31
CA ALA A 250 7.92 4.00 24.27
C ALA A 250 6.98 5.05 23.63
N GLN A 251 7.34 5.57 22.44
CA GLN A 251 6.58 6.64 21.80
C GLN A 251 5.19 6.16 21.35
N ARG A 252 4.17 7.02 21.54
CA ARG A 252 2.77 6.76 21.15
C ARG A 252 2.18 7.85 20.26
N ASN A 253 2.90 8.95 20.08
CA ASN A 253 2.48 10.13 19.33
C ASN A 253 3.29 10.33 18.05
N MET A 254 3.82 9.24 17.45
CA MET A 254 4.34 9.31 16.08
C MET A 254 3.17 9.19 15.10
N GLU A 255 3.23 9.98 14.04
CA GLU A 255 2.24 9.95 12.98
C GLU A 255 2.92 9.95 11.61
N ILE A 256 2.24 9.35 10.64
CA ILE A 256 2.63 9.35 9.24
C ILE A 256 1.39 9.59 8.39
N ALA A 257 1.47 10.57 7.50
CA ALA A 257 0.44 10.88 6.53
C ALA A 257 0.83 10.27 5.18
N PHE A 258 -0.08 9.52 4.57
CA PHE A 258 0.14 8.84 3.30
C PHE A 258 -0.68 9.46 2.18
N ALA A 259 -0.02 9.78 1.08
CA ALA A 259 -0.64 10.25 -0.16
C ALA A 259 -0.59 9.15 -1.24
N PRO A 260 -1.54 9.12 -2.17
CA PRO A 260 -1.62 8.08 -3.19
C PRO A 260 -0.63 8.35 -4.34
N VAL A 261 -0.09 7.28 -4.92
CA VAL A 261 0.56 7.32 -6.23
C VAL A 261 -0.49 7.08 -7.30
N ALA A 262 -0.76 8.11 -8.10
CA ALA A 262 -1.76 8.10 -9.16
C ALA A 262 -1.56 6.90 -10.12
N GLY A 263 -2.67 6.27 -10.49
CA GLY A 263 -2.70 5.06 -11.30
C GLY A 263 -2.57 3.76 -10.49
N THR A 264 -2.02 3.82 -9.28
CA THR A 264 -1.75 2.62 -8.47
C THR A 264 -2.65 2.55 -7.24
N ARG A 265 -2.53 1.45 -6.48
CA ARG A 265 -3.09 1.32 -5.12
C ARG A 265 -2.02 1.43 -4.03
N VAL A 266 -0.92 2.10 -4.34
CA VAL A 266 0.20 2.31 -3.42
C VAL A 266 0.10 3.71 -2.84
N LEU A 267 0.21 3.79 -1.52
CA LEU A 267 0.35 5.04 -0.80
C LEU A 267 1.79 5.21 -0.31
N VAL A 268 2.27 6.45 -0.34
CA VAL A 268 3.64 6.82 0.01
C VAL A 268 3.62 7.93 1.07
N PRO A 269 4.54 7.93 2.03
CA PRO A 269 4.62 8.97 3.06
C PRO A 269 4.72 10.37 2.45
N PHE A 270 3.74 11.21 2.73
CA PHE A 270 3.77 12.65 2.47
C PHE A 270 4.43 13.39 3.62
N ARG A 271 4.11 13.01 4.86
CA ARG A 271 4.68 13.60 6.08
C ARG A 271 4.87 12.54 7.16
N MET A 272 5.96 12.63 7.91
CA MET A 272 6.20 11.87 9.14
C MET A 272 6.54 12.83 10.27
N VAL A 273 5.95 12.60 11.45
CA VAL A 273 6.13 13.43 12.64
C VAL A 273 6.54 12.53 13.80
N ILE A 274 7.67 12.85 14.42
CA ILE A 274 8.22 12.14 15.57
C ILE A 274 8.53 13.18 16.66
N PRO A 275 7.77 13.21 17.76
CA PRO A 275 8.17 14.01 18.92
C PRO A 275 9.54 13.52 19.40
N THR A 276 10.43 14.44 19.76
CA THR A 276 11.74 14.14 20.36
C THR A 276 11.97 15.04 21.58
N PRO A 277 12.90 14.72 22.49
CA PRO A 277 13.24 15.60 23.61
C PRO A 277 13.76 16.98 23.18
N LEU A 278 14.26 17.11 21.94
CA LEU A 278 14.79 18.36 21.37
C LEU A 278 13.72 19.17 20.62
N GLY A 279 12.46 18.70 20.62
CA GLY A 279 11.36 19.23 19.82
C GLY A 279 10.90 18.25 18.76
N THR A 280 9.92 18.65 17.96
CA THR A 280 9.34 17.77 16.93
C THR A 280 10.34 17.58 15.77
N ALA A 281 10.69 16.33 15.49
CA ALA A 281 11.33 15.95 14.24
C ALA A 281 10.24 15.71 13.18
N MET A 282 10.39 16.31 12.01
CA MET A 282 9.43 16.18 10.91
C MET A 282 10.16 15.93 9.60
N LEU A 283 9.62 15.05 8.78
CA LEU A 283 9.98 14.88 7.37
C LEU A 283 8.71 15.16 6.56
N GLU A 284 8.73 16.16 5.67
CA GLU A 284 7.55 16.55 4.89
C GLU A 284 7.91 16.76 3.42
N ALA A 285 7.02 16.34 2.52
CA ALA A 285 7.18 16.52 1.09
C ALA A 285 6.94 17.98 0.70
N THR A 286 7.99 18.66 0.21
CA THR A 286 7.88 19.98 -0.40
C THR A 286 7.46 19.89 -1.86
N GLN A 287 7.81 18.80 -2.53
CA GLN A 287 7.27 18.43 -3.84
C GLN A 287 6.79 16.98 -3.81
N PHE A 288 5.65 16.71 -4.42
CA PHE A 288 5.09 15.37 -4.51
C PHE A 288 4.37 15.21 -5.84
N ILE A 289 5.10 14.89 -6.91
CA ILE A 289 4.57 14.80 -8.26
C ILE A 289 4.26 13.35 -8.55
N THR A 290 2.97 13.04 -8.72
CA THR A 290 2.55 11.69 -9.10
C THR A 290 1.86 11.70 -10.46
N THR A 291 2.23 10.75 -11.31
CA THR A 291 1.69 10.62 -12.66
C THR A 291 1.28 9.17 -12.94
N PRO A 292 0.06 8.93 -13.44
CA PRO A 292 -0.27 7.63 -14.01
C PRO A 292 0.53 7.44 -15.30
N THR A 293 1.11 6.27 -15.50
CA THR A 293 1.79 5.90 -16.74
C THR A 293 0.89 4.97 -17.56
N PRO A 294 0.70 5.21 -18.87
CA PRO A 294 -0.10 4.32 -19.70
C PRO A 294 0.50 2.91 -19.74
N PRO A 295 -0.30 1.83 -19.76
CA PRO A 295 0.21 0.49 -19.99
C PRO A 295 1.04 0.46 -21.27
N ARG A 296 2.23 -0.14 -21.25
CA ARG A 296 3.01 -0.31 -22.49
C ARG A 296 2.22 -1.24 -23.40
N VAL A 297 1.72 -0.70 -24.52
CA VAL A 297 1.16 -1.54 -25.59
C VAL A 297 2.29 -2.40 -26.11
N ALA A 298 2.22 -3.71 -25.88
CA ALA A 298 3.17 -4.66 -26.45
C ALA A 298 3.17 -4.45 -27.97
N LYS A 299 4.31 -4.01 -28.52
CA LYS A 299 4.51 -4.01 -29.96
C LYS A 299 4.48 -5.47 -30.40
N THR A 300 3.41 -5.86 -31.08
CA THR A 300 3.37 -7.11 -31.83
C THR A 300 4.33 -6.93 -33.01
N ASN A 301 5.45 -7.66 -32.98
CA ASN A 301 6.29 -7.86 -34.15
C ASN A 301 5.78 -9.07 -34.94
#